data_AF-A0A3P1BC39-F1
#
_entry.id   AF-A0A3P1BC39-F1
#
_cell.length_a   1.000
_cell.length_b   1.000
_cell.length_c   1.000
_cell.angle_alpha   90.00
_cell.angle_beta   90.00
_cell.angle_gamma   90.00
#
_symmetry.space_group_name_H-M   'P 1'
#
loop_
_entity.id
_entity.type
_entity.pdbx_description
1 polymer ?
#
loop_
_entity_poly.entity_id
_entity_poly.type
_entity_poly.pdbx_seq_one_letter_code
_entity_poly.pdbx_strand_id
1 'polypeptide(L)'
;MATPLNTYTVDMEHTGLSGWISYRESMLTLRFSYERMLTSIYVFVPGDEQWAAYCRSAGAKTATPRRTEIIHRIASELRNQQAPSMVQINEFGIEVMF
;
A
#
# COMPACT_ATOMS: atom_id res chain seq x y z
N MET A 1 -17.66 21.92 10.75
CA MET A 1 -18.06 20.51 10.55
C MET A 1 -16.78 19.70 10.49
N ALA A 2 -16.50 18.89 11.52
CA ALA A 2 -15.30 18.07 11.55
C ALA A 2 -15.51 16.86 10.64
N THR A 3 -14.81 16.82 9.51
CA THR A 3 -14.68 15.61 8.71
C THR A 3 -14.11 14.53 9.63
N PRO A 4 -14.74 13.35 9.79
CA PRO A 4 -14.07 12.27 10.48
C PRO A 4 -12.80 11.97 9.67
N LEU A 5 -11.65 12.31 10.22
CA LEU A 5 -10.36 11.84 9.72
C LEU A 5 -10.45 10.32 9.81
N ASN A 6 -10.70 9.65 8.69
CA ASN A 6 -10.40 8.22 8.58
C ASN A 6 -8.89 8.11 8.75
N THR A 7 -8.43 8.01 10.01
CA THR A 7 -7.03 7.87 10.36
C THR A 7 -6.59 6.53 9.82
N TYR A 8 -5.80 6.57 8.75
CA TYR A 8 -5.10 5.42 8.24
C TYR A 8 -3.62 5.52 8.62
N THR A 9 -2.96 4.38 8.78
CA THR A 9 -1.50 4.32 8.95
C THR A 9 -0.89 3.40 7.90
N VAL A 10 0.31 3.75 7.45
CA VAL A 10 1.12 2.95 6.53
C VAL A 10 2.46 2.67 7.19
N ASP A 11 2.62 1.44 7.66
CA ASP A 11 3.82 0.99 8.36
C ASP A 11 4.66 0.11 7.44
N MET A 12 5.97 0.37 7.38
CA MET A 12 6.94 -0.46 6.66
C MET A 12 7.73 -1.32 7.64
N GLU A 13 7.66 -2.64 7.47
CA GLU A 13 8.49 -3.62 8.16
C GLU A 13 9.61 -4.08 7.22
N HIS A 14 10.86 -3.83 7.60
CA HIS A 14 12.02 -4.13 6.78
C HIS A 14 12.67 -5.47 7.16
N THR A 15 12.84 -6.36 6.18
CA THR A 15 13.54 -7.65 6.32
C THR A 15 14.60 -7.77 5.23
N GLY A 16 15.72 -7.06 5.40
CA GLY A 16 16.79 -7.00 4.40
C GLY A 16 16.36 -6.24 3.14
N LEU A 17 16.45 -6.90 1.98
CA LEU A 17 16.04 -6.35 0.68
C LEU A 17 14.56 -6.54 0.38
N SER A 18 13.78 -7.12 1.28
CA SER A 18 12.33 -7.23 1.13
C SER A 18 11.65 -6.88 2.44
N GLY A 19 10.33 -6.89 2.45
CA GLY A 19 9.58 -6.65 3.66
C GLY A 19 8.10 -6.52 3.41
N TRP A 20 7.42 -5.85 4.34
CA TRP A 20 5.99 -5.72 4.31
C TRP A 20 5.55 -4.27 4.51
N ILE A 21 4.50 -3.89 3.80
CA ILE A 21 3.77 -2.65 4.01
C ILE A 21 2.41 -2.99 4.58
N SER A 22 2.11 -2.47 5.76
CA SER A 22 0.81 -2.63 6.39
C SER A 22 0.00 -1.36 6.28
N TYR A 23 -1.11 -1.41 5.55
CA TYR A 23 -2.14 -0.36 5.54
C TYR A 23 -3.19 -0.68 6.59
N ARG A 24 -3.38 0.20 7.57
CA ARG A 24 -4.31 0.01 8.68
C ARG A 24 -5.32 1.13 8.76
N GLU A 25 -6.58 0.77 8.98
CA GLU A 25 -7.66 1.65 9.45
C GLU A 25 -8.31 1.00 10.68
N SER A 26 -9.20 1.71 11.38
CA SER A 26 -9.82 1.25 12.63
C SER A 26 -10.42 -0.18 12.59
N MET A 27 -10.88 -0.64 11.42
CA MET A 27 -11.49 -1.96 11.25
C MET A 27 -10.90 -2.77 10.09
N LEU A 28 -9.77 -2.34 9.52
CA LEU A 28 -9.18 -3.04 8.38
C LEU A 28 -7.66 -3.04 8.46
N THR A 29 -7.05 -4.14 8.05
CA THR A 29 -5.60 -4.24 7.89
C THR A 29 -5.33 -5.00 6.60
N LEU A 30 -4.54 -4.37 5.72
CA LEU A 30 -4.04 -4.97 4.49
C LEU A 30 -2.52 -5.00 4.55
N ARG A 31 -1.92 -6.09 4.09
CA ARG A 31 -0.47 -6.30 4.13
C ARG A 31 0.05 -6.65 2.74
N PHE A 32 1.00 -5.87 2.25
CA PHE A 32 1.59 -5.99 0.92
C PHE A 32 3.06 -6.33 1.04
N SER A 33 3.56 -7.27 0.25
CA SER A 33 5.00 -7.49 0.16
C SER A 33 5.64 -6.36 -0.62
N TYR A 34 6.87 -6.01 -0.27
CA TYR A 34 7.70 -5.14 -1.10
C TYR A 34 9.09 -5.75 -1.25
N GLU A 35 9.75 -5.39 -2.34
CA GLU A 35 11.16 -5.66 -2.60
C GLU A 35 11.90 -4.35 -2.87
N ARG A 36 13.11 -4.24 -2.34
CA ARG A 36 14.03 -3.14 -2.55
C ARG A 36 15.05 -3.57 -3.59
N MET A 37 15.01 -2.88 -4.71
CA MET A 37 16.01 -2.94 -5.78
C MET A 37 17.10 -1.89 -5.53
N LEU A 38 18.13 -1.89 -6.39
CA LEU A 38 19.24 -0.94 -6.31
C LEU A 38 18.77 0.52 -6.38
N THR A 39 17.76 0.79 -7.21
CA THR A 39 17.29 2.15 -7.53
C THR A 39 15.82 2.38 -7.17
N SER A 40 15.10 1.37 -6.68
CA SER A 40 13.68 1.50 -6.38
C SER A 40 13.20 0.56 -5.28
N ILE A 41 12.01 0.83 -4.75
CA ILE A 41 11.20 -0.10 -3.98
C ILE A 41 10.00 -0.46 -4.83
N TYR A 42 9.74 -1.75 -4.97
CA TYR A 42 8.56 -2.27 -5.64
C TYR A 42 7.62 -2.91 -4.63
N VAL A 43 6.39 -2.40 -4.55
CA VAL A 43 5.32 -2.90 -3.68
C VAL A 43 4.35 -3.70 -4.53
N PHE A 44 4.19 -4.97 -4.21
CA PHE A 44 3.29 -5.86 -4.93
C PHE A 44 1.85 -5.65 -4.44
N VAL A 45 1.02 -5.10 -5.32
CA VAL A 45 -0.41 -4.91 -5.04
C VAL A 45 -1.22 -5.82 -5.97
N PRO A 46 -2.16 -6.62 -5.45
CA PRO A 46 -3.01 -7.45 -6.29
C PRO A 46 -3.71 -6.61 -7.37
N GLY A 47 -3.71 -7.10 -8.61
CA GLY A 47 -4.45 -6.52 -9.72
C GLY A 47 -5.96 -6.48 -9.47
N ASP A 48 -6.71 -5.77 -10.30
CA ASP A 48 -8.16 -5.57 -10.11
C ASP A 48 -8.93 -6.89 -9.98
N GLU A 49 -8.59 -7.88 -10.81
CA GLU A 49 -9.23 -9.21 -10.81
C GLU A 49 -8.98 -10.00 -9.51
N GLN A 50 -7.82 -9.78 -8.88
CA GLN A 50 -7.40 -10.51 -7.68
C GLN A 50 -7.74 -9.78 -6.37
N TRP A 51 -8.02 -8.47 -6.45
CA TRP A 51 -8.23 -7.61 -5.31
C TRP A 51 -9.38 -8.06 -4.40
N ALA A 52 -10.52 -8.45 -4.98
CA ALA A 52 -11.68 -8.88 -4.21
C ALA A 52 -11.40 -10.17 -3.43
N ALA A 53 -10.67 -11.11 -4.02
CA ALA A 53 -10.26 -12.35 -3.36
C ALA A 53 -9.26 -12.07 -2.23
N TYR A 54 -8.28 -11.19 -2.48
CA TYR A 54 -7.32 -10.73 -1.49
C TYR A 54 -7.98 -10.02 -0.29
N CYS A 55 -8.88 -9.08 -0.53
CA CYS A 55 -9.61 -8.40 0.54
C CYS A 55 -10.43 -9.37 1.39
N ARG A 56 -10.99 -10.41 0.75
CA ARG A 56 -11.75 -11.46 1.45
C ARG A 56 -10.84 -12.32 2.32
N SER A 57 -9.68 -12.75 1.82
CA SER A 57 -8.73 -13.57 2.59
C SER A 57 -8.10 -12.79 3.75
N ALA A 58 -7.88 -11.48 3.57
CA ALA A 58 -7.40 -10.58 4.61
C ALA A 58 -8.48 -10.18 5.65
N GLY A 59 -9.74 -10.63 5.50
CA GLY A 59 -10.85 -10.22 6.38
C GLY A 59 -11.31 -8.77 6.18
N ALA A 60 -10.79 -8.06 5.19
CA ALA A 60 -11.03 -6.65 4.91
C ALA A 60 -12.02 -6.45 3.74
N LYS A 61 -13.19 -7.09 3.78
CA LYS A 61 -14.18 -7.05 2.68
C LYS A 61 -14.61 -5.63 2.28
N THR A 62 -14.63 -4.71 3.24
CA THR A 62 -14.96 -3.28 3.06
C THR A 62 -13.94 -2.52 2.20
N ALA A 63 -12.74 -3.07 2.00
CA ALA A 63 -11.71 -2.51 1.12
C ALA A 63 -11.90 -2.88 -0.36
N THR A 64 -12.76 -3.83 -0.67
CA THR A 64 -13.02 -4.29 -2.06
C THR A 64 -13.31 -3.14 -3.04
N PRO A 65 -14.23 -2.20 -2.77
CA PRO A 65 -14.49 -1.10 -3.69
C PRO A 65 -13.47 0.04 -3.62
N ARG A 66 -12.49 -0.04 -2.71
CA ARG A 66 -11.57 1.06 -2.34
C ARG A 66 -10.14 0.83 -2.83
N ARG A 67 -9.92 -0.06 -3.81
CA ARG A 67 -8.58 -0.41 -4.29
C ARG A 67 -7.76 0.82 -4.66
N THR A 68 -8.28 1.63 -5.59
CA THR A 68 -7.60 2.83 -6.10
C THR A 68 -7.29 3.83 -4.99
N GLU A 69 -8.25 4.06 -4.09
CA GLU A 69 -8.08 4.95 -2.93
C GLU A 69 -6.92 4.48 -2.02
N ILE A 70 -6.90 3.19 -1.67
CA ILE A 70 -5.90 2.61 -0.77
C ILE A 70 -4.50 2.64 -1.41
N ILE A 71 -4.40 2.31 -2.69
CA ILE A 71 -3.14 2.38 -3.44
C ILE A 71 -2.58 3.81 -3.44
N HIS A 72 -3.41 4.81 -3.71
CA HIS A 72 -2.97 6.21 -3.69
C HIS A 72 -2.54 6.67 -2.29
N ARG A 73 -3.20 6.22 -1.22
CA ARG A 73 -2.79 6.51 0.16
C ARG A 73 -1.43 5.91 0.48
N ILE A 74 -1.22 4.64 0.14
CA ILE A 74 0.08 3.97 0.33
C ILE A 74 1.16 4.70 -0.46
N ALA A 75 0.93 5.00 -1.74
CA ALA A 75 1.88 5.73 -2.59
C ALA A 75 2.24 7.11 -2.01
N SER A 76 1.25 7.85 -1.49
CA SER A 76 1.46 9.15 -0.86
C SER A 76 2.33 9.05 0.39
N GLU A 77 2.07 8.06 1.26
CA GLU A 77 2.86 7.84 2.47
C GLU A 77 4.29 7.41 2.15
N LEU A 78 4.47 6.51 1.18
CA LEU A 78 5.80 6.09 0.74
C LEU A 78 6.60 7.27 0.16
N ARG A 79 5.97 8.15 -0.60
CA ARG A 79 6.60 9.38 -1.10
C ARG A 79 7.09 10.27 0.04
N ASN A 80 6.28 10.43 1.09
CA ASN A 80 6.63 11.25 2.25
C ASN A 80 7.78 10.63 3.05
N GLN A 81 7.83 9.30 3.16
CA GLN A 81 8.86 8.58 3.91
C GLN A 81 10.21 8.50 3.18
N GLN A 82 10.22 8.50 1.84
CA GLN A 82 11.42 8.28 1.01
C GLN A 82 11.90 9.55 0.26
N ALA A 83 11.60 10.75 0.75
CA ALA A 83 11.87 11.99 0.01
C ALA A 83 13.34 12.15 -0.48
N PRO A 84 13.61 12.60 -1.72
CA PRO A 84 12.69 12.94 -2.81
C PRO A 84 12.57 11.82 -3.86
N SER A 85 11.74 10.81 -3.60
CA SER A 85 11.50 9.71 -4.55
C SER A 85 10.37 9.96 -5.57
N MET A 86 10.56 9.48 -6.82
CA MET A 86 9.50 9.43 -7.82
C MET A 86 8.62 8.19 -7.59
N VAL A 87 7.30 8.38 -7.47
CA VAL A 87 6.35 7.26 -7.28
C VAL A 87 5.57 6.99 -8.55
N GLN A 88 5.56 5.74 -8.99
CA GLN A 88 4.79 5.24 -10.12
C GLN A 88 3.81 4.18 -9.62
N ILE A 89 2.57 4.23 -10.11
CA ILE A 89 1.54 3.23 -9.82
C ILE A 89 1.23 2.53 -11.13
N ASN A 90 1.33 1.20 -11.14
CA ASN A 90 0.99 0.38 -12.30
C ASN A 90 -0.02 -0.72 -11.91
N GLU A 91 -0.40 -1.52 -12.90
CA GLU A 91 -1.38 -2.60 -12.76
C GLU A 91 -0.94 -3.69 -11.75
N PHE A 92 0.36 -3.80 -11.50
CA PHE A 92 0.97 -4.82 -10.63
C PHE A 92 1.40 -4.28 -9.26
N GLY A 93 1.39 -2.97 -9.03
CA GLY A 93 1.97 -2.42 -7.80
C GLY A 93 2.26 -0.93 -7.77
N ILE A 94 3.11 -0.57 -6.80
CA ILE A 94 3.63 0.77 -6.58
C ILE A 94 5.15 0.69 -6.66
N GLU A 95 5.78 1.50 -7.50
CA GLU A 95 7.23 1.63 -7.57
C GLU A 95 7.67 3.00 -7.05
N VAL A 96 8.67 3.03 -6.18
CA VAL A 96 9.23 4.25 -5.56
C VAL A 96 10.72 4.30 -5.90
N MET A 97 11.13 5.20 -6.79
CA MET A 97 12.52 5.38 -7.22
C MET A 97 13.28 6.35 -6.33
N PHE A 98 14.52 6.00 -5.95
CA PHE A 98 15.40 6.84 -5.12
C PHE A 98 16.18 7.88 -5.93
#